data_AF-A3W7I0-F1
#
_entry.id   AF-A3W7I0-F1
#
_cell.length_a   1.000
_cell.length_b   1.000
_cell.length_c   1.000
_cell.angle_alpha   90.00
_cell.angle_beta   90.00
_cell.angle_gamma   90.00
#
_symmetry.space_group_name_H-M   'P 1'
#
loop_
_entity.id
_entity.type
_entity.pdbx_description
1 polymer ?
#
loop_
_entity_poly.entity_id
_entity_poly.type
_entity_poly.pdbx_seq_one_letter_code
_entity_poly.pdbx_strand_id
1 'polypeptide(L)'
;MRTILSFVTAITLGLTGSAHADVSKKVGRATQIKVGNSSVMPPANHQGQWWTHPSGCEYSRTGRPGETVWYLIINTARPGCPAYISVSGRSDVY
;
A
#
# COMPACT_ATOMS: atom_id res chain seq x y z
N MET A 1 14.48 -58.46 45.86
CA MET A 1 14.07 -57.08 45.51
C MET A 1 15.11 -56.49 44.58
N ARG A 2 14.77 -56.24 43.31
CA ARG A 2 15.65 -55.59 42.32
C ARG A 2 14.83 -54.52 41.60
N THR A 3 15.12 -53.26 41.90
CA THR A 3 14.45 -52.10 41.30
C THR A 3 15.12 -51.81 39.96
N ILE A 4 14.43 -52.11 38.86
CA ILE A 4 14.91 -51.73 37.51
C ILE A 4 14.29 -50.37 37.20
N LEU A 5 15.11 -49.33 37.29
CA LEU A 5 14.76 -47.98 36.86
C LEU A 5 14.87 -47.91 35.32
N SER A 6 13.74 -47.94 34.62
CA SER A 6 13.72 -47.68 33.18
C SER A 6 13.54 -46.17 32.94
N PHE A 7 14.61 -45.51 32.49
CA PHE A 7 14.55 -44.14 31.99
C PHE A 7 13.89 -44.13 30.61
N VAL A 8 12.72 -43.49 30.49
CA VAL A 8 12.06 -43.21 29.21
C VAL A 8 12.57 -41.85 28.72
N THR A 9 13.44 -41.86 27.72
CA THR A 9 13.90 -40.63 27.06
C THR A 9 12.94 -40.28 25.93
N ALA A 10 12.03 -39.33 26.18
CA ALA A 10 11.13 -38.81 25.14
C ALA A 10 11.91 -37.84 24.22
N ILE A 11 12.04 -38.17 22.94
CA ILE A 11 12.59 -37.28 21.91
C ILE A 11 11.49 -36.31 21.49
N THR A 12 11.56 -35.07 21.95
CA THR A 12 10.69 -33.98 21.48
C THR A 12 11.22 -33.45 20.14
N LEU A 13 10.46 -33.64 19.06
CA LEU A 13 10.70 -33.01 17.76
C LEU A 13 10.59 -31.48 17.87
N GLY A 14 11.68 -30.78 17.60
CA GLY A 14 11.68 -29.33 17.41
C GLY A 14 11.26 -28.98 15.99
N LEU A 15 10.01 -28.59 15.78
CA LEU A 15 9.60 -27.89 14.55
C LEU A 15 10.23 -26.50 14.57
N THR A 16 11.39 -26.34 13.96
CA THR A 16 11.97 -25.01 13.71
C THR A 16 11.19 -24.34 12.58
N GLY A 17 10.07 -23.70 12.93
CA GLY A 17 9.38 -22.82 11.99
C GLY A 17 10.24 -21.59 11.71
N SER A 18 10.56 -21.32 10.45
CA SER A 18 11.16 -20.05 10.06
C SER A 18 10.12 -18.95 10.20
N ALA A 19 10.31 -18.05 11.16
CA ALA A 19 9.52 -16.83 11.23
C ALA A 19 10.05 -15.84 10.19
N HIS A 20 9.29 -15.62 9.12
CA HIS A 20 9.58 -14.56 8.15
C HIS A 20 8.94 -13.26 8.63
N ALA A 21 9.73 -12.18 8.76
CA ALA A 21 9.20 -10.86 9.06
C ALA A 21 8.65 -10.22 7.77
N ASP A 22 7.31 -10.08 7.66
CA ASP A 22 6.71 -9.24 6.62
C ASP A 22 6.96 -7.75 6.96
N VAL A 23 8.01 -7.18 6.35
CA VAL A 23 8.31 -5.75 6.45
C VAL A 23 7.67 -4.95 5.32
N SER A 24 6.83 -5.58 4.49
CA SER A 24 6.18 -4.97 3.33
C SER A 24 5.46 -3.67 3.73
N LYS A 25 4.83 -3.65 4.91
CA LYS A 25 4.15 -2.47 5.50
C LYS A 25 5.07 -1.36 6.03
N LYS A 26 6.38 -1.59 6.16
CA LYS A 26 7.33 -0.63 6.76
C LYS A 26 8.32 -0.03 5.77
N VAL A 27 8.74 -0.77 4.75
CA VAL A 27 9.84 -0.36 3.85
C VAL A 27 9.46 -0.19 2.38
N GLY A 28 8.27 -0.64 1.97
CA GLY A 28 7.83 -0.47 0.58
C GLY A 28 7.39 0.95 0.25
N ARG A 29 7.65 1.44 -0.97
CA ARG A 29 7.12 2.74 -1.41
C ARG A 29 5.58 2.80 -1.38
N ALA A 30 4.94 1.65 -1.55
CA ALA A 30 3.50 1.48 -1.39
C ALA A 30 2.98 1.78 0.03
N THR A 31 3.83 1.68 1.07
CA THR A 31 3.44 1.98 2.46
C THR A 31 3.29 3.47 2.72
N GLN A 32 3.87 4.29 1.85
CA GLN A 32 3.80 5.74 1.92
C GLN A 32 2.54 6.28 1.24
N ILE A 33 1.74 5.42 0.60
CA ILE A 33 0.46 5.79 0.00
C ILE A 33 -0.55 5.91 1.14
N LYS A 34 -0.90 7.14 1.50
CA LYS A 34 -1.98 7.38 2.45
C LYS A 34 -3.31 7.33 1.70
N VAL A 35 -4.25 6.51 2.18
CA VAL A 35 -5.64 6.56 1.69
C VAL A 35 -6.18 7.97 1.95
N GLY A 36 -6.68 8.61 0.91
CA GLY A 36 -7.22 9.96 1.00
C GLY A 36 -7.26 10.67 -0.36
N ASN A 37 -8.22 11.58 -0.49
CA ASN A 37 -8.40 12.45 -1.64
C ASN A 37 -7.65 13.78 -1.46
N SER A 38 -7.25 14.41 -2.56
CA SER A 38 -6.70 15.77 -2.54
C SER A 38 -7.81 16.82 -2.61
N SER A 39 -7.64 17.96 -1.92
CA SER A 39 -8.45 19.17 -2.14
C SER A 39 -7.92 20.04 -3.28
N VAL A 40 -6.66 19.83 -3.68
CA VAL A 40 -6.02 20.51 -4.81
C VAL A 40 -6.14 19.63 -6.05
N MET A 41 -6.57 20.23 -7.15
CA MET A 41 -6.89 19.53 -8.39
C MET A 41 -6.11 20.13 -9.55
N PRO A 42 -5.90 19.38 -10.65
CA PRO A 42 -5.39 19.94 -11.88
C PRO A 42 -6.31 21.05 -12.40
N PRO A 43 -5.78 22.04 -13.13
CA PRO A 43 -6.60 23.04 -13.81
C PRO A 43 -7.66 22.39 -14.71
N ALA A 44 -8.85 22.98 -14.79
CA ALA A 44 -9.95 22.42 -15.59
C ALA A 44 -9.63 22.30 -17.10
N ASN A 45 -8.72 23.13 -17.61
CA ASN A 45 -8.25 23.10 -19.00
C ASN A 45 -7.03 22.18 -19.21
N HIS A 46 -6.53 21.50 -18.17
CA HIS A 46 -5.43 20.55 -18.32
C HIS A 46 -5.92 19.38 -19.19
N GLN A 47 -5.19 19.05 -20.27
CA GLN A 47 -5.54 17.96 -21.19
C GLN A 47 -4.55 16.79 -21.16
N GLY A 48 -3.41 16.95 -20.46
CA GLY A 48 -2.38 15.93 -20.41
C GLY A 48 -2.79 14.68 -19.62
N GLN A 49 -2.19 13.55 -20.00
CA GLN A 49 -2.30 12.27 -19.29
C GLN A 49 -1.65 12.31 -17.89
N TRP A 50 -0.71 13.22 -17.69
CA TRP A 50 0.08 13.33 -16.46
C TRP A 50 -0.07 14.72 -15.85
N TRP A 51 -0.02 14.81 -14.52
CA TRP A 51 -0.05 16.09 -13.81
C TRP A 51 0.81 16.03 -12.54
N THR A 52 1.49 17.14 -12.24
CA THR A 52 2.32 17.29 -11.04
C THR A 52 1.60 18.18 -10.03
N HIS A 53 1.31 17.61 -8.86
CA HIS A 53 0.71 18.32 -7.74
C HIS A 53 1.69 19.34 -7.16
N PRO A 54 1.25 20.49 -6.60
CA PRO A 54 2.14 21.51 -6.02
C PRO A 54 3.09 20.99 -4.94
N SER A 55 2.72 19.92 -4.24
CA SER A 55 3.63 19.26 -3.29
C SER A 55 4.82 18.59 -3.98
N GLY A 56 4.72 18.24 -5.27
CA GLY A 56 5.67 17.48 -6.09
C GLY A 56 5.32 16.01 -6.33
N CYS A 57 4.10 15.56 -6.01
CA CYS A 57 3.64 14.19 -6.29
C CYS A 57 3.09 14.15 -7.72
N GLU A 58 3.29 13.06 -8.45
CA GLU A 58 2.83 12.94 -9.84
C GLU A 58 1.64 12.00 -9.96
N TYR A 59 0.74 12.30 -10.89
CA TYR A 59 -0.51 11.57 -11.07
C TYR A 59 -0.78 11.25 -12.54
N SER A 60 -1.38 10.10 -12.81
CA SER A 60 -1.95 9.72 -14.11
C SER A 60 -3.46 9.94 -14.15
N ARG A 61 -3.97 10.46 -15.26
CA ARG A 61 -5.41 10.56 -15.54
C ARG A 61 -5.99 9.20 -15.91
N THR A 62 -7.14 8.85 -15.36
CA THR A 62 -7.96 7.72 -15.83
C THR A 62 -9.41 7.94 -15.42
N GLY A 63 -10.30 7.01 -15.76
CA GLY A 63 -11.70 7.08 -15.37
C GLY A 63 -12.59 6.29 -16.31
N ARG A 64 -13.80 6.00 -15.86
CA ARG A 64 -14.87 5.50 -16.73
C ARG A 64 -15.36 6.61 -17.67
N PRO A 65 -16.17 6.31 -18.70
CA PRO A 65 -16.83 7.34 -19.48
C PRO A 65 -17.60 8.32 -18.57
N GLY A 66 -17.29 9.62 -18.65
CA GLY A 66 -17.86 10.69 -17.82
C GLY A 66 -17.14 10.94 -16.48
N GLU A 67 -16.13 10.13 -16.15
CA GLU A 67 -15.38 10.22 -14.90
C GLU A 67 -13.93 10.62 -15.18
N THR A 68 -13.35 11.41 -14.27
CA THR A 68 -11.92 11.74 -14.30
C THR A 68 -11.35 11.65 -12.90
N VAL A 69 -10.38 10.76 -12.76
CA VAL A 69 -9.66 10.45 -11.54
C VAL A 69 -8.17 10.48 -11.84
N TRP A 70 -7.42 11.05 -10.92
CA TRP A 70 -5.97 11.13 -10.99
C TRP A 70 -5.38 10.20 -9.95
N TYR A 71 -4.69 9.14 -10.36
CA TYR A 71 -4.05 8.20 -9.43
C TYR A 71 -2.58 8.53 -9.25
N LEU A 72 -2.10 8.38 -8.01
CA LEU A 72 -0.71 8.60 -7.66
C LEU A 72 0.21 7.64 -8.43
N ILE A 73 1.22 8.19 -9.10
CA ILE A 73 2.33 7.42 -9.64
C ILE A 73 3.21 6.98 -8.48
N ILE A 74 3.24 5.68 -8.21
CA ILE A 74 3.93 5.13 -7.03
C ILE A 74 5.42 5.49 -6.98
N ASN A 75 6.07 5.70 -8.13
CA ASN A 75 7.47 6.08 -8.23
C ASN A 75 7.77 7.47 -7.64
N THR A 76 6.77 8.32 -7.44
CA THR A 76 6.91 9.64 -6.79
C THR A 76 6.19 9.71 -5.45
N ALA A 77 5.57 8.62 -5.00
CA ALA A 77 4.93 8.53 -3.70
C ALA A 77 5.93 8.84 -2.57
N ARG A 78 5.43 9.60 -1.60
CA ARG A 78 6.09 9.98 -0.36
C ARG A 78 5.03 10.33 0.70
N PRO A 79 5.39 10.37 2.00
CA PRO A 79 4.43 10.72 3.04
C PRO A 79 3.72 12.03 2.73
N GLY A 80 2.38 12.00 2.79
CA GLY A 80 1.53 13.16 2.50
C GLY A 80 1.04 13.28 1.06
N CYS A 81 1.45 12.40 0.13
CA CYS A 81 0.78 12.30 -1.17
C CYS A 81 -0.60 11.66 -1.01
N PRO A 82 -1.69 12.32 -1.45
CA PRO A 82 -2.98 11.67 -1.66
C PRO A 82 -2.87 10.47 -2.60
N ALA A 83 -3.64 9.41 -2.35
CA ALA A 83 -3.65 8.24 -3.21
C ALA A 83 -4.35 8.52 -4.55
N TYR A 84 -5.36 9.39 -4.54
CA TYR A 84 -6.10 9.80 -5.72
C TYR A 84 -6.60 11.25 -5.60
N ILE A 85 -6.98 11.82 -6.75
CA ILE A 85 -7.68 13.10 -6.87
C ILE A 85 -8.86 12.88 -7.80
N SER A 86 -10.08 12.91 -7.26
CA SER A 86 -11.29 12.71 -8.06
C SER A 86 -11.89 14.06 -8.48
N VAL A 87 -12.00 14.30 -9.79
CA VAL A 87 -12.67 15.49 -10.34
C VAL A 87 -14.16 15.24 -10.55
N SER A 88 -14.51 14.04 -11.04
CA SER A 88 -15.89 13.65 -11.31
C SER A 88 -16.13 12.15 -11.06
N GLY A 89 -15.67 11.64 -9.92
CA GLY A 89 -15.86 10.24 -9.55
C GLY A 89 -17.04 9.97 -8.63
N ARG A 90 -17.51 8.73 -8.64
CA ARG A 90 -18.64 8.30 -7.81
C ARG A 90 -18.20 7.94 -6.39
N SER A 91 -19.05 8.22 -5.41
CA SER A 91 -18.76 8.01 -3.98
C SER A 91 -18.74 6.54 -3.54
N ASP A 92 -19.11 5.60 -4.41
CA ASP A 92 -19.03 4.16 -4.12
C ASP A 92 -17.59 3.61 -4.26
N VAL A 93 -16.68 4.37 -4.89
CA VAL A 93 -15.31 3.93 -5.16
C VAL A 93 -14.24 4.75 -4.41
N TYR A 94 -14.52 6.03 -4.12
CA TYR A 94 -13.53 7.02 -3.66
C TYR A 94 -13.94 7.73 -2.37
#